data_AF-A0A6B2CY00-F1
#
_entry.id   AF-A0A6B2CY00-F1
#
_cell.length_a   1.000
_cell.length_b   1.000
_cell.length_c   1.000
_cell.angle_alpha   90.00
_cell.angle_beta   90.00
_cell.angle_gamma   90.00
#
_symmetry.space_group_name_H-M   'P 1'
#
loop_
_entity.id
_entity.type
_entity.pdbx_description
1 polymer ?
#
loop_
_entity_poly.entity_id
_entity_poly.type
_entity_poly.pdbx_seq_one_letter_code
_entity_poly.pdbx_strand_id
1 'polypeptide(L)'
;MHKRRHTVKLDGRRVAIDGKEIDLTGLRPIDLMLAALAYGIGIRYIDKTGEPYEMECEVDGYNVTCRAKCTGEEEKCLIYQTLTKGLLKLLCTKE
;
A
#
# COMPACT_ATOMS: atom_id res chain seq x y z
N MET A 1 -16.21 8.83 12.87
CA MET A 1 -14.84 8.56 12.36
C MET A 1 -13.89 9.58 12.97
N HIS A 2 -12.84 9.13 13.65
CA HIS A 2 -11.81 10.03 14.19
C HIS A 2 -10.79 10.35 13.10
N LYS A 3 -10.47 11.64 12.90
CA LYS A 3 -9.37 12.06 12.02
C LYS A 3 -8.05 11.66 12.68
N ARG A 4 -7.23 10.89 11.98
CA ARG A 4 -5.86 10.55 12.38
C ARG A 4 -4.90 11.29 11.45
N ARG A 5 -3.81 11.81 12.00
CA ARG A 5 -2.73 12.46 11.24
C ARG A 5 -1.47 11.65 11.47
N HIS A 6 -0.79 11.33 10.38
CA HIS A 6 0.49 10.64 10.38
C HIS A 6 1.55 11.57 9.79
N THR A 7 2.75 11.56 10.36
CA THR A 7 3.91 12.27 9.81
C THR A 7 4.85 11.26 9.20
N VAL A 8 5.21 11.47 7.93
CA VAL A 8 6.11 10.59 7.18
C VAL A 8 7.33 11.39 6.75
N LYS A 9 8.52 10.87 7.05
CA LYS A 9 9.81 11.42 6.63
C LYS A 9 10.60 10.38 5.85
N LEU A 10 11.19 10.79 4.73
CA LEU A 10 12.17 10.01 3.98
C LEU A 10 13.56 10.60 4.23
N ASP A 11 14.52 9.76 4.61
CA ASP A 11 15.93 10.14 4.81
C ASP A 11 16.84 9.10 4.15
N GLY A 12 17.30 9.41 2.94
CA GLY A 12 18.06 8.48 2.11
C GLY A 12 17.32 7.17 1.85
N ARG A 13 17.76 6.08 2.49
CA ARG A 13 17.19 4.72 2.37
C ARG A 13 16.28 4.34 3.54
N ARG A 14 15.79 5.31 4.32
CA ARG A 14 14.90 5.04 5.45
C ARG A 14 13.63 5.87 5.36
N VAL A 15 12.51 5.24 5.69
CA VAL A 15 11.22 5.93 5.91
C VAL A 15 10.84 5.82 7.37
N ALA A 16 10.54 6.96 8.00
CA ALA A 16 9.99 7.02 9.34
C ALA A 16 8.51 7.43 9.29
N ILE A 17 7.63 6.61 9.87
CA ILE A 17 6.19 6.88 10.01
C ILE A 17 5.88 6.98 11.51
N ASP A 18 5.55 8.18 11.99
CA ASP A 18 5.31 8.46 13.42
C ASP A 18 6.40 7.88 14.34
N GLY A 19 7.67 7.99 13.92
CA GLY A 19 8.83 7.48 14.66
C GLY A 19 9.14 5.99 14.45
N LYS A 20 8.33 5.24 13.69
CA LYS A 20 8.65 3.87 13.27
C LYS A 20 9.47 3.87 12.00
N GLU A 21 10.68 3.32 12.05
CA GLU A 21 11.60 3.27 10.92
C GLU A 21 11.40 2.01 10.07
N ILE A 22 11.50 2.18 8.76
CA ILE A 22 11.47 1.13 7.73
C ILE A 22 12.74 1.29 6.90
N ASP A 23 13.58 0.25 6.86
CA ASP A 23 14.75 0.19 5.98
C ASP A 23 14.31 -0.14 4.55
N LEU A 24 14.70 0.71 3.61
CA LEU A 24 14.39 0.57 2.18
C LEU A 24 15.59 0.03 1.38
N THR A 25 16.65 -0.43 2.04
CA THR A 25 17.85 -0.94 1.37
C THR A 25 17.50 -2.12 0.47
N GLY A 26 17.75 -1.96 -0.83
CA GLY A 26 17.45 -2.97 -1.84
C GLY A 26 16.01 -2.96 -2.36
N LEU A 27 15.14 -2.10 -1.83
CA LEU A 27 13.75 -1.96 -2.29
C LEU A 27 13.62 -0.78 -3.26
N ARG A 28 12.94 -1.01 -4.38
CA ARG A 28 12.56 0.05 -5.32
C ARG A 28 11.20 0.63 -4.91
N PRO A 29 10.87 1.86 -5.34
CA PRO A 29 9.56 2.45 -5.06
C PRO A 29 8.37 1.56 -5.45
N ILE A 30 8.48 0.84 -6.56
CA ILE A 30 7.44 -0.10 -7.01
C ILE A 30 7.27 -1.27 -6.03
N ASP A 31 8.36 -1.80 -5.48
CA ASP A 31 8.32 -2.92 -4.55
C ASP A 31 7.57 -2.52 -3.26
N LEU A 32 7.76 -1.28 -2.80
CA LEU A 32 7.05 -0.72 -1.65
C LEU A 32 5.56 -0.51 -1.93
N MET A 33 5.21 -0.07 -3.13
CA MET A 33 3.81 0.06 -3.55
C MET A 33 3.11 -1.31 -3.58
N LEU A 34 3.77 -2.32 -4.14
CA LEU A 34 3.26 -3.69 -4.18
C LEU A 34 3.12 -4.28 -2.77
N ALA A 35 4.08 -4.02 -1.88
CA ALA A 35 3.99 -4.44 -0.48
C ALA A 35 2.81 -3.79 0.25
N ALA A 36 2.58 -2.49 0.05
CA ALA A 36 1.42 -1.79 0.62
C ALA A 36 0.10 -2.35 0.08
N LEU A 37 0.04 -2.67 -1.22
CA LEU A 37 -1.12 -3.31 -1.85
C LEU A 37 -1.39 -4.70 -1.27
N ALA A 38 -0.37 -5.55 -1.21
CA ALA A 38 -0.45 -6.90 -0.66
C ALA A 38 -0.90 -6.90 0.79
N TYR A 39 -0.33 -6.01 1.63
CA TYR A 39 -0.74 -5.89 3.03
C TYR A 39 -2.17 -5.39 3.17
N GLY A 40 -2.52 -4.32 2.45
CA GLY A 40 -3.84 -3.70 2.56
C GLY A 40 -4.97 -4.65 2.16
N ILE A 41 -4.77 -5.43 1.10
CA ILE A 41 -5.74 -6.43 0.64
C ILE A 41 -5.66 -7.69 1.51
N GLY A 42 -4.45 -8.21 1.68
CA GLY A 42 -4.19 -9.50 2.28
C GLY A 42 -4.58 -9.59 3.74
N ILE A 43 -4.48 -8.53 4.53
CA ILE A 43 -4.87 -8.58 5.94
C ILE A 43 -6.35 -8.96 6.10
N ARG A 44 -7.23 -8.47 5.22
CA ARG A 44 -8.67 -8.81 5.24
C ARG A 44 -8.92 -10.24 4.76
N TYR A 45 -8.17 -10.69 3.76
CA TYR A 45 -8.22 -12.06 3.30
C TYR A 45 -7.81 -13.03 4.42
N ILE A 46 -6.69 -12.76 5.08
CA ILE A 46 -6.15 -13.56 6.19
C ILE A 46 -7.11 -13.56 7.37
N ASP A 47 -7.62 -12.40 7.78
CA ASP A 47 -8.59 -12.26 8.89
C ASP A 47 -9.84 -13.15 8.67
N LYS A 48 -10.24 -13.33 7.40
CA LYS A 48 -11.48 -14.04 7.04
C LYS A 48 -11.27 -15.53 6.78
N THR A 49 -10.16 -15.89 6.13
CA THR A 49 -9.91 -17.26 5.67
C THR A 49 -8.96 -18.03 6.59
N GLY A 50 -8.12 -17.32 7.36
CA GLY A 50 -7.01 -17.90 8.13
C GLY A 50 -5.81 -18.30 7.26
N GLU A 51 -5.91 -18.16 5.94
CA GLU A 51 -4.90 -18.61 4.99
C GLU A 51 -3.96 -17.47 4.58
N PRO A 52 -2.69 -17.78 4.28
CA PRO A 52 -1.76 -16.81 3.71
C PRO A 52 -2.32 -16.18 2.43
N TYR A 53 -2.07 -14.87 2.29
CA TYR A 53 -2.45 -14.14 1.09
C TYR A 53 -1.31 -14.10 0.09
N GLU A 54 -1.61 -14.44 -1.16
CA GLU A 54 -0.67 -14.40 -2.28
C GLU A 54 -1.23 -13.55 -3.42
N MET A 55 -0.36 -12.75 -4.03
CA MET A 55 -0.68 -11.86 -5.13
C MET A 55 0.50 -11.84 -6.12
N GLU A 56 0.19 -12.05 -7.38
CA GLU A 56 1.13 -11.98 -8.49
C GLU A 56 0.91 -10.67 -9.24
N CYS A 57 1.96 -9.90 -9.50
CA CYS A 57 1.86 -8.63 -10.22
C CYS A 57 2.85 -8.57 -11.38
N GLU A 58 2.36 -8.12 -12.52
CA GLU A 58 3.13 -7.80 -13.71
C GLU A 58 3.25 -6.27 -13.84
N VAL A 59 4.46 -5.78 -14.07
CA VAL A 59 4.77 -4.35 -14.22
C VAL A 59 5.34 -4.12 -15.61
N ASP A 60 4.58 -3.41 -16.45
CA ASP A 60 4.99 -3.01 -17.79
C ASP A 60 4.95 -1.47 -17.91
N GLY A 61 6.13 -0.86 -17.75
CA GLY A 61 6.28 0.60 -17.72
C GLY A 61 5.48 1.23 -16.57
N TYR A 62 4.39 1.92 -16.93
CA TYR A 62 3.46 2.56 -15.99
C TYR A 62 2.21 1.73 -15.69
N ASN A 63 2.07 0.57 -16.33
CA ASN A 63 0.96 -0.34 -16.13
C ASN A 63 1.34 -1.41 -15.10
N VAL A 64 0.48 -1.59 -14.09
CA VAL A 64 0.65 -2.63 -13.08
C VAL A 64 -0.62 -3.46 -13.06
N THR A 65 -0.50 -4.75 -13.34
CA THR A 65 -1.61 -5.70 -13.33
C THR A 65 -1.35 -6.74 -12.26
N CYS A 66 -2.22 -6.82 -11.26
CA CYS A 66 -2.11 -7.80 -10.17
C CYS A 66 -3.25 -8.82 -10.21
N ARG A 67 -2.95 -10.06 -9.87
CA ARG A 67 -3.89 -11.19 -9.75
C ARG A 67 -3.76 -11.80 -8.35
N ALA A 68 -4.89 -12.00 -7.70
CA ALA A 68 -4.95 -12.61 -6.38
C ALA A 68 -6.33 -13.22 -6.11
N LYS A 69 -6.43 -14.05 -5.07
CA LYS A 69 -7.72 -14.53 -4.56
C LYS A 69 -8.39 -13.44 -3.72
N CYS A 70 -9.65 -13.17 -3.99
CA CYS A 70 -10.43 -12.15 -3.28
C CYS A 70 -11.61 -12.77 -2.54
N THR A 71 -12.08 -12.08 -1.50
CA THR A 71 -13.19 -12.47 -0.62
C THR A 71 -14.39 -11.51 -0.68
N GLY A 72 -14.28 -10.43 -1.46
CA GLY A 72 -15.28 -9.37 -1.64
C GLY A 72 -15.16 -8.20 -0.64
N GLU A 73 -14.34 -8.33 0.41
CA GLU A 73 -14.16 -7.29 1.43
C GLU A 73 -13.04 -6.28 1.08
N GLU A 74 -12.29 -6.55 0.00
CA GLU A 74 -11.18 -5.73 -0.46
C GLU A 74 -11.61 -4.31 -0.81
N GLU A 75 -12.86 -4.14 -1.26
CA GLU A 75 -13.44 -2.84 -1.55
C GLU A 75 -13.52 -1.92 -0.34
N LYS A 76 -13.48 -2.42 0.89
CA LYS A 76 -13.45 -1.60 2.12
C LYS A 76 -12.05 -1.18 2.51
N CYS A 77 -11.01 -1.70 1.85
CA CYS A 77 -9.63 -1.32 2.13
C CYS A 77 -9.29 0.05 1.54
N LEU A 78 -8.73 0.93 2.38
CA LEU A 78 -8.32 2.28 1.96
C LEU A 78 -7.28 2.23 0.83
N ILE A 79 -6.32 1.31 0.88
CA ILE A 79 -5.27 1.17 -0.16
C ILE A 79 -5.92 0.78 -1.49
N TYR A 80 -6.81 -0.21 -1.47
CA TYR A 80 -7.55 -0.64 -2.65
C TYR A 80 -8.37 0.51 -3.25
N GLN A 81 -9.17 1.21 -2.43
CA GLN A 81 -9.97 2.34 -2.89
C GLN A 81 -9.10 3.51 -3.37
N THR A 82 -7.95 3.75 -2.75
CA THR A 82 -7.02 4.80 -3.17
C THR A 82 -6.54 4.58 -4.60
N LEU A 83 -6.19 3.34 -4.94
CA LEU A 83 -5.68 2.96 -6.26
C LEU A 83 -6.78 2.85 -7.32
N THR A 84 -7.94 2.30 -6.95
CA THR A 84 -9.02 2.00 -7.91
C THR A 84 -10.07 3.10 -8.04
N LYS A 85 -10.30 3.88 -6.98
CA LYS A 85 -11.35 4.90 -6.91
C LYS A 85 -10.77 6.33 -6.78
N GLY A 86 -9.45 6.50 -6.86
CA GLY A 86 -8.80 7.81 -6.91
C GLY A 86 -8.96 8.66 -5.64
N LEU A 87 -8.98 8.04 -4.45
CA LEU A 87 -9.20 8.76 -3.18
C LEU A 87 -8.00 9.60 -2.72
N LEU A 88 -6.81 9.41 -3.30
CA LEU A 88 -5.62 10.17 -2.93
C LEU A 88 -5.60 11.54 -3.63
N LYS A 89 -5.55 12.60 -2.82
CA LYS A 89 -5.28 13.96 -3.29
C LYS A 89 -3.92 14.41 -2.75
N LEU A 90 -2.95 14.59 -3.65
CA LEU A 90 -1.68 15.21 -3.32
C LEU A 90 -1.76 16.72 -3.61
N LEU A 91 -1.53 17.53 -2.58
CA LEU A 91 -1.44 18.98 -2.72
C LEU A 91 0.03 19.37 -2.58
N CYS A 92 0.65 19.79 -3.67
CA CYS A 92 2.00 20.34 -3.64
C CYS A 92 1.92 21.83 -3.29
N THR A 93 2.56 22.21 -2.20
CA THR A 93 2.79 23.62 -1.87
C THR A 93 4.22 23.97 -2.27
N LYS A 94 4.39 25.04 -3.05
CA LYS A 94 5.72 25.63 -3.25
C LYS A 94 6.15 26.29 -1.95
N GLU A 95 7.43 26.15 -1.61
CA GLU A 95 8.09 27.08 -0.69
C GLU A 95 8.27 28.44 -1.37
#